data_AF-A0A2J6NNP9-F1
#
_entry.id   AF-A0A2J6NNP9-F1
#
_cell.length_a   1.000
_cell.length_b   1.000
_cell.length_c   1.000
_cell.angle_alpha   90.00
_cell.angle_beta   90.00
_cell.angle_gamma   90.00
#
_symmetry.space_group_name_H-M   'P 1'
#
loop_
_entity.id
_entity.type
_entity.pdbx_description
1 polymer ?
#
loop_
_entity_poly.entity_id
_entity_poly.type
_entity_poly.pdbx_seq_one_letter_code
_entity_poly.pdbx_strand_id
1 'polypeptide(L)'
;MLFRRQPKHEVEKQRNQHLLATIYETKASWDHARETERAVYEANVSSELQDRAHLQEQKYLYLYRIARRYHVHGQLNHGIVSQ
;
A
#
# COMPACT_ATOMS: atom_id res chain seq x y z
N MET A 1 -15.60 24.67 20.27
CA MET A 1 -16.53 23.88 19.43
C MET A 1 -15.74 22.75 18.78
N LEU A 2 -16.12 21.50 18.99
CA LEU A 2 -15.28 20.31 18.75
C LEU A 2 -15.14 19.89 17.28
N PHE A 3 -15.92 20.42 16.34
CA PHE A 3 -15.81 20.07 14.92
C PHE A 3 -16.03 21.29 14.04
N ARG A 4 -14.93 21.90 13.59
CA ARG A 4 -14.97 22.96 12.57
C ARG A 4 -15.23 22.27 11.23
N ARG A 5 -16.26 22.69 10.48
CA ARG A 5 -16.54 22.16 9.15
C ARG A 5 -15.35 22.50 8.23
N GLN A 6 -14.61 21.47 7.82
CA GLN A 6 -13.62 21.61 6.77
C GLN A 6 -14.30 21.58 5.39
N PRO A 7 -13.79 22.31 4.40
CA PRO A 7 -14.25 22.20 3.02
C PRO A 7 -14.12 20.76 2.53
N LYS A 8 -15.16 20.25 1.86
CA LYS A 8 -15.20 18.87 1.33
C LYS A 8 -13.98 18.52 0.48
N HIS A 9 -13.49 19.47 -0.32
CA HIS A 9 -12.32 19.27 -1.19
C HIS A 9 -11.03 19.04 -0.38
N GLU A 10 -10.86 19.69 0.77
CA GLU A 10 -9.68 19.51 1.62
C GLU A 10 -9.69 18.14 2.28
N VAL A 11 -10.85 17.70 2.75
CA VAL A 11 -11.03 16.37 3.35
C VAL A 11 -10.76 15.28 2.32
N GLU A 12 -11.26 15.43 1.09
CA GLU A 12 -10.99 14.48 0.01
C GLU A 12 -9.52 14.43 -0.38
N LYS A 13 -8.85 15.59 -0.44
CA LYS A 13 -7.41 15.67 -0.71
C LYS A 13 -6.60 14.98 0.38
N GLN A 14 -6.87 15.27 1.65
CA GLN A 14 -6.18 14.65 2.80
C GLN A 14 -6.40 13.13 2.82
N ARG A 15 -7.64 12.68 2.62
CA ARG A 15 -7.97 11.25 2.48
C ARG A 15 -7.15 10.59 1.38
N ASN A 16 -7.10 11.19 0.20
CA ASN A 16 -6.40 10.62 -0.96
C ASN A 16 -4.89 10.55 -0.72
N GLN A 17 -4.31 11.59 -0.11
CA GLN A 17 -2.88 11.61 0.26
C GLN A 17 -2.56 10.53 1.28
N HIS A 18 -3.38 10.39 2.32
CA HIS A 18 -3.18 9.36 3.34
C HIS A 18 -3.33 7.96 2.74
N LEU A 19 -4.34 7.73 1.91
CA LEU A 19 -4.54 6.46 1.22
C LEU A 19 -3.33 6.08 0.35
N LEU A 20 -2.75 7.03 -0.38
CA LEU A 20 -1.54 6.78 -1.16
C LEU A 20 -0.34 6.43 -0.29
N ALA A 21 -0.11 7.19 0.79
CA ALA A 21 0.98 6.91 1.73
C ALA A 21 0.84 5.49 2.30
N THR A 22 -0.35 5.11 2.76
CA THR A 22 -0.61 3.76 3.31
C THR A 22 -0.42 2.67 2.26
N ILE A 23 -0.79 2.91 0.99
CA ILE A 23 -0.54 1.96 -0.11
C ILE A 23 0.97 1.75 -0.30
N TYR A 24 1.76 2.82 -0.32
CA TYR A 24 3.21 2.72 -0.49
C TYR A 24 3.88 2.00 0.68
N GLU A 25 3.51 2.35 1.92
CA GLU A 25 4.00 1.68 3.12
C GLU A 25 3.64 0.19 3.14
N THR A 26 2.40 -0.16 2.80
CA THR A 26 1.94 -1.55 2.77
C THR A 26 2.65 -2.34 1.67
N LYS A 27 2.88 -1.73 0.50
CA LYS A 27 3.65 -2.37 -0.57
C LYS A 27 5.09 -2.64 -0.12
N ALA A 28 5.75 -1.67 0.50
CA ALA A 28 7.11 -1.87 1.02
C ALA A 28 7.16 -2.98 2.08
N SER A 29 6.17 -3.05 2.97
CA SER A 29 6.05 -4.15 3.94
C SER A 29 5.84 -5.52 3.27
N TRP A 30 5.02 -5.58 2.23
CA TRP A 30 4.82 -6.79 1.45
C TRP A 30 6.09 -7.23 0.71
N ASP A 31 6.78 -6.31 0.04
CA ASP A 31 8.04 -6.59 -0.66
C ASP A 31 9.08 -7.17 0.32
N HIS A 32 9.24 -6.55 1.50
CA HIS A 32 10.14 -7.03 2.55
C HIS A 32 9.74 -8.42 3.09
N ALA A 33 8.44 -8.66 3.32
CA ALA A 33 7.96 -9.97 3.78
C ALA A 33 8.25 -11.07 2.75
N ARG A 34 8.08 -10.78 1.45
CA ARG A 34 8.42 -11.71 0.37
C ARG A 34 9.92 -11.96 0.25
N GLU A 35 10.74 -10.95 0.46
CA GLU A 35 12.20 -11.09 0.46
C GLU A 35 12.65 -11.99 1.62
N THR A 36 12.08 -11.78 2.82
CA THR A 36 12.33 -12.60 4.00
C THR A 36 11.88 -14.05 3.78
N GLU A 37 10.68 -14.26 3.25
CA GLU A 37 10.15 -15.59 2.91
C GLU A 37 11.10 -16.34 1.96
N ARG A 38 11.57 -15.68 0.90
CA ARG A 38 12.50 -16.28 -0.07
C ARG A 38 13.84 -16.65 0.56
N ALA A 39 14.43 -15.75 1.35
CA ALA A 39 15.71 -15.99 2.01
C ALA A 39 15.66 -17.15 3.01
N VAL A 40 14.51 -17.36 3.67
CA VAL A 40 14.34 -18.44 4.66
C VAL A 40 13.85 -19.75 4.02
N TYR A 41 13.18 -19.71 2.88
CA TYR A 41 12.82 -20.92 2.12
C TYR A 41 14.06 -21.73 1.72
N GLU A 42 15.17 -21.05 1.41
CA GLU A 42 16.49 -21.68 1.18
C GLU A 42 17.02 -22.44 2.42
N ALA A 43 16.46 -22.17 3.61
CA ALA A 43 16.85 -22.77 4.89
C ALA A 43 15.87 -23.84 5.44
N ASN A 44 14.80 -24.22 4.71
CA ASN A 44 13.84 -25.28 5.10
C ASN A 44 13.06 -25.05 6.42
N VAL A 45 12.51 -23.85 6.67
CA VAL A 45 11.77 -23.56 7.92
C VAL A 45 10.41 -22.86 7.68
N SER A 46 9.34 -23.50 8.19
CA SER A 46 7.99 -22.98 8.58
C SER A 46 7.12 -22.22 7.57
N SER A 47 5.80 -22.51 7.57
CA SER A 47 4.75 -21.82 6.78
C SER A 47 4.42 -20.41 7.28
N GLU A 48 4.88 -20.01 8.46
CA GLU A 48 4.53 -18.74 9.09
C GLU A 48 4.96 -17.52 8.25
N LEU A 49 6.11 -17.59 7.59
CA LEU A 49 6.61 -16.51 6.74
C LEU A 49 5.76 -16.35 5.47
N GLN A 50 5.31 -17.47 4.89
CA GLN A 50 4.39 -17.49 3.76
C GLN A 50 3.04 -16.86 4.16
N ASP A 51 2.50 -17.21 5.33
CA ASP A 51 1.27 -16.62 5.85
C ASP A 51 1.40 -15.10 6.06
N ARG A 52 2.54 -14.64 6.59
CA ARG A 52 2.83 -13.21 6.77
C ARG A 52 2.91 -12.48 5.44
N ALA A 53 3.59 -13.05 4.44
CA ALA A 53 3.69 -12.45 3.10
C ALA A 53 2.31 -12.37 2.43
N HIS A 54 1.51 -13.43 2.54
CA HIS A 54 0.16 -13.47 1.98
C HIS A 54 -0.78 -12.46 2.67
N LEU A 55 -0.68 -12.30 3.99
CA LEU A 55 -1.47 -11.29 4.71
C LEU A 55 -1.16 -9.86 4.23
N GLN A 56 0.12 -9.53 3.99
CA GLN A 56 0.49 -8.20 3.50
C GLN A 56 0.05 -7.98 2.05
N GLU A 57 0.09 -9.03 1.21
CA GLU A 57 -0.48 -9.01 -0.13
C GLU A 57 -1.97 -8.67 -0.10
N GLN A 58 -2.76 -9.33 0.75
CA GLN A 58 -4.20 -9.07 0.85
C GLN A 58 -4.51 -7.64 1.32
N LYS A 59 -3.73 -7.11 2.26
CA LYS A 59 -3.83 -5.71 2.70
C LYS A 59 -3.55 -4.75 1.54
N TYR A 60 -2.48 -5.00 0.78
CA TYR A 60 -2.13 -4.19 -0.39
C TYR A 60 -3.25 -4.18 -1.44
N LEU A 61 -3.78 -5.36 -1.80
CA LEU A 61 -4.86 -5.49 -2.79
C LEU A 61 -6.16 -4.83 -2.31
N TYR A 62 -6.47 -4.92 -1.02
CA TYR A 62 -7.62 -4.24 -0.44
C TYR A 62 -7.50 -2.71 -0.59
N LEU A 63 -6.35 -2.13 -0.23
CA LEU A 63 -6.10 -0.70 -0.38
C LEU A 63 -6.16 -0.27 -1.85
N TYR A 64 -5.64 -1.09 -2.77
CA TYR A 64 -5.71 -0.81 -4.21
C TYR A 64 -7.16 -0.76 -4.72
N ARG A 65 -8.04 -1.65 -4.24
CA ARG A 65 -9.47 -1.61 -4.55
C ARG A 65 -10.13 -0.33 -4.06
N ILE A 66 -9.74 0.15 -2.88
CA ILE A 66 -10.22 1.43 -2.33
C ILE A 66 -9.74 2.60 -3.20
N ALA A 67 -8.45 2.63 -3.58
CA ALA A 67 -7.90 3.68 -4.43
C ALA A 67 -8.63 3.75 -5.78
N ARG A 68 -8.92 2.60 -6.39
CA ARG A 68 -9.72 2.53 -7.62
C ARG A 68 -11.12 3.10 -7.44
N ARG A 69 -11.80 2.80 -6.33
CA ARG A 69 -13.14 3.35 -6.02
C ARG A 69 -13.13 4.88 -5.91
N TYR A 70 -12.06 5.45 -5.35
CA TYR A 70 -11.93 6.89 -5.16
C TYR A 70 -11.15 7.60 -6.27
N HIS A 71 -10.83 6.91 -7.37
CA HIS A 71 -10.05 7.45 -8.50
C HIS A 71 -8.72 8.08 -8.06
N VAL A 72 -8.08 7.47 -7.06
CA VAL A 72 -6.80 7.93 -6.54
C VAL A 72 -5.69 7.26 -7.33
N HIS A 73 -4.95 8.05 -8.08
CA HIS A 73 -3.81 7.61 -8.87
C HIS A 73 -2.51 7.95 -8.14
N GLY A 74 -1.59 6.99 -8.09
CA GLY A 74 -0.22 7.28 -7.65
C GLY A 74 0.47 8.21 -8.63
N GLN A 75 1.55 8.85 -8.20
CA GLN A 75 2.39 9.62 -9.10
C GLN A 75 3.15 8.64 -10.00
N LEU A 76 2.98 8.74 -11.32
CA LEU A 76 3.89 8.10 -12.25
C LEU A 76 5.24 8.77 -12.10
N ASN A 77 6.30 8.00 -11.86
CA ASN A 77 7.66 8.52 -11.95
C ASN A 77 7.83 9.09 -13.37
N HIS A 78 7.88 10.42 -13.51
CA HIS A 78 8.02 11.10 -14.80
C HIS A 78 9.31 10.72 -15.56
N GLY A 79 10.25 10.00 -14.93
CA GLY A 79 11.49 9.54 -15.54
C GLY A 79 11.40 8.30 -16.45
N ILE A 80 10.22 7.68 -16.65
CA ILE A 80 10.09 6.43 -17.44
C ILE A 80 9.33 6.64 -18.78
N VAL A 81 8.88 7.85 -19.11
CA VAL A 81 8.07 8.12 -20.34
C VAL A 81 8.91 8.71 -21.49
N SER A 82 10.24 8.56 -21.45
CA SER A 82 11.12 8.97 -22.54
C SER A 82 12.05 7.83 -22.96
N GLN A 83 11.56 6.96 -23.84
CA GLN A 83 12.36 6.18 -24.79
C GLN A 83 11.56 6.04 -26.10
#